data_AF-A0A7W1FHT6-F1
#
_entry.id   AF-A0A7W1FHT6-F1
#
_cell.length_a   1.000
_cell.length_b   1.000
_cell.length_c   1.000
_cell.angle_alpha   90.00
_cell.angle_beta   90.00
_cell.angle_gamma   90.00
#
_symmetry.space_group_name_H-M   'P 1'
#
loop_
_entity.id
_entity.type
_entity.pdbx_description
1 polymer ?
#
loop_
_entity_poly.entity_id
_entity_poly.type
_entity_poly.pdbx_seq_one_letter_code
_entity_poly.pdbx_strand_id
1 'polypeptide(L)'
;MGSVYDELVATLAVWRERYATRPQDEILRLLLLAVEREQVVTTGYRETAIRGRLEAMPISDEVRDLLRQALLWTWQDEEMHAVYVRGALLRLGRRLVTLRVALHQLIGCIGGWAGAVQQHLPWSRAPFIRLLAAGITGLGILSGAVPPAVRGHLRYQPFRDFCAFNVDAERTAALCFARLNTLLATHGGFPPAMLDDLRLVQEDEERHERLFALLAKSFTAEDRLADGVTMEHLVEAIGTISREFLPRAMRAEVGTLGSLTPVTVLEDPAAVQDPVVLLHRALAQAQVAELLSRRVQECGRSLADLRVAIKPSFMFAYHRDDPSPITDPRLVLALARWLRAQGVGDVAVLESPSVYDHFFRGRSVAEVAAYVGLTGDEIRLVDIAADQVPHRHGRGMGQGSIARTWKDADLRISFGKLRSHPIDDAMLTLSNLEWLGASHDDLLFAERQAHRQNATVMQIVEFPPHLALLDAVSAVPDGVVGMMGTRRALHPGRLYVGGDALAVDVVAARHLGIADPQTVLHLRTACTWLGVTRPQVAVHGCDTLLAGWRGPRHSGWSAFLCLLAFPLYVLASGRGTVFVPAMDEGRFPPTRPVGLVLRSVRRIVRRILGLRPSMIAAS
;
A
#
# COMPACT_ATOMS: atom_id res chain seq x y z
N MET A 1 28.76 19.57 13.13
CA MET A 1 27.44 18.97 13.39
C MET A 1 26.77 19.79 14.45
N GLY A 2 25.48 20.11 14.28
CA GLY A 2 24.70 20.95 15.20
C GLY A 2 24.21 22.30 14.66
N SER A 3 24.84 22.87 13.61
CA SER A 3 24.47 24.23 13.16
C SER A 3 23.03 24.35 12.65
N VAL A 4 22.50 23.31 12.01
CA VAL A 4 21.10 23.27 11.52
C VAL A 4 20.12 23.14 12.69
N TYR A 5 20.50 22.39 13.72
CA TYR A 5 19.71 22.23 14.94
C TYR A 5 19.61 23.56 15.70
N ASP A 6 20.74 24.21 15.93
CA ASP A 6 20.80 25.49 16.64
C ASP A 6 20.01 26.59 15.91
N GLU A 7 20.09 26.62 14.57
CA GLU A 7 19.30 27.54 13.74
C GLU A 7 17.80 27.31 13.88
N LEU A 8 17.36 26.04 13.92
CA LEU A 8 15.95 25.71 14.13
C LEU A 8 15.48 26.08 15.54
N VAL A 9 16.27 25.79 16.57
CA VAL A 9 15.95 26.18 17.95
C VAL A 9 15.74 27.69 18.05
N ALA A 10 16.65 28.49 17.48
CA ALA A 10 16.52 29.94 17.44
C ALA A 10 15.26 30.38 16.66
N THR A 11 14.98 29.73 15.53
CA THR A 11 13.77 30.00 14.72
C THR A 11 12.48 29.71 15.50
N LEU A 12 12.41 28.58 16.20
CA LEU A 12 11.26 28.20 17.01
C LEU A 12 11.04 29.15 18.19
N ALA A 13 12.12 29.64 18.82
CA ALA A 13 12.03 30.65 19.87
C ALA A 13 11.41 31.95 19.33
N VAL A 14 11.88 32.44 18.18
CA VAL A 14 11.32 33.63 17.51
C VAL A 14 9.85 33.42 17.12
N TRP A 15 9.50 32.22 16.64
CA TRP A 15 8.11 31.91 16.27
C TRP A 15 7.19 31.88 17.49
N ARG A 16 7.66 31.32 18.61
CA ARG A 16 6.92 31.28 19.86
C ARG A 16 6.55 32.67 20.36
N GLU A 17 7.46 33.63 20.24
CA GLU A 17 7.19 35.04 20.56
C GLU A 17 6.24 35.67 19.53
N ARG A 18 6.51 35.50 18.24
CA ARG A 18 5.74 36.10 17.14
C ARG A 18 4.29 35.64 17.08
N TYR A 19 4.02 34.38 17.44
CA TYR A 19 2.71 33.75 17.36
C TYR A 19 2.08 33.51 18.73
N ALA A 20 2.60 34.10 19.81
CA ALA A 20 2.07 33.94 21.17
C ALA A 20 0.54 34.17 21.27
N THR A 21 0.00 35.11 20.47
CA THR A 21 -1.44 35.42 20.41
C THR A 21 -2.18 34.74 19.25
N ARG A 22 -1.48 33.98 18.41
CA ARG A 22 -2.00 33.33 17.18
C ARG A 22 -1.46 31.90 17.01
N PRO A 23 -1.76 30.99 17.97
CA PRO A 23 -1.22 29.63 17.95
C PRO A 23 -1.60 28.82 16.70
N GLN A 24 -2.77 29.11 16.10
CA GLN A 24 -3.18 28.48 14.84
C GLN A 24 -2.27 28.84 13.66
N ASP A 25 -1.73 30.06 13.62
CA ASP A 25 -0.78 30.47 12.59
C ASP A 25 0.59 29.80 12.79
N GLU A 26 0.99 29.56 14.04
CA GLU A 26 2.20 28.78 14.38
C GLU A 26 2.05 27.31 13.96
N ILE A 27 0.92 26.69 14.29
CA ILE A 27 0.58 25.31 13.87
C ILE A 27 0.67 25.17 12.35
N LEU A 28 0.07 26.09 11.59
CA LEU A 28 0.12 26.05 10.14
C LEU A 28 1.55 26.17 9.60
N ARG A 29 2.37 27.03 10.21
CA ARG A 29 3.79 27.19 9.84
C ARG A 29 4.59 25.92 10.12
N LEU A 30 4.37 25.29 11.28
CA LEU A 30 5.04 24.06 11.67
C LEU A 30 4.64 22.89 10.76
N LEU A 31 3.36 22.75 10.42
CA LEU A 31 2.89 21.74 9.48
C LEU A 31 3.48 21.92 8.07
N LEU A 32 3.60 23.17 7.58
CA LEU A 32 4.25 23.45 6.30
C LEU A 32 5.75 23.11 6.34
N LEU A 33 6.44 23.49 7.41
CA LEU A 33 7.84 23.15 7.62
C LEU A 33 8.05 21.64 7.70
N ALA A 34 7.15 20.91 8.38
CA ALA A 34 7.17 19.46 8.43
C ALA A 34 7.06 18.87 7.01
N VAL A 35 6.05 19.25 6.21
CA VAL A 35 5.94 18.76 4.82
C VAL A 35 7.20 19.01 4.00
N GLU A 36 7.81 20.19 4.13
CA GLU A 36 9.07 20.50 3.43
C GLU A 36 10.19 19.53 3.84
N ARG A 37 10.34 19.25 5.13
CA ARG A 37 11.36 18.32 5.65
C ARG A 37 11.11 16.89 5.20
N GLU A 38 9.91 16.37 5.40
CA GLU A 38 9.51 15.02 4.98
C GLU A 38 9.71 14.82 3.45
N GLN A 39 9.41 15.84 2.65
CA GLN A 39 9.61 15.78 1.19
C GLN A 39 11.09 15.79 0.78
N VAL A 40 11.94 16.51 1.50
CA VAL A 40 13.38 16.51 1.26
C VAL A 40 13.97 15.13 1.58
N VAL A 41 13.55 14.51 2.68
CA VAL A 41 14.00 13.17 3.09
C VAL A 41 13.49 12.10 2.11
N THR A 42 12.18 12.03 1.85
CA THR A 42 11.59 11.04 0.91
C THR A 42 12.20 11.08 -0.49
N THR A 43 12.75 12.22 -0.92
CA THR A 43 13.38 12.36 -2.23
C THR A 43 14.88 12.10 -2.22
N GLY A 44 15.59 12.43 -1.14
CA GLY A 44 17.00 12.07 -0.94
C GLY A 44 17.24 10.58 -0.70
N TYR A 45 16.22 9.85 -0.21
CA TYR A 45 16.33 8.45 0.22
C TYR A 45 15.69 7.44 -0.73
N ARG A 46 15.57 7.75 -2.03
CA ARG A 46 14.98 6.80 -2.99
C ARG A 46 15.67 5.44 -2.92
N GLU A 47 14.89 4.37 -2.87
CA GLU A 47 15.36 2.98 -2.82
C GLU A 47 16.48 2.66 -3.83
N THR A 48 16.35 3.14 -5.07
CA THR A 48 17.36 2.93 -6.13
C THR A 48 18.70 3.59 -5.81
N ALA A 49 18.66 4.72 -5.10
CA ALA A 49 19.83 5.49 -4.69
C ALA A 49 20.54 4.84 -3.49
N ILE A 50 19.77 4.38 -2.50
CA ILE A 50 20.28 3.60 -1.36
C ILE A 50 20.92 2.30 -1.86
N ARG A 51 20.24 1.56 -2.75
CA ARG A 51 20.74 0.31 -3.31
C ARG A 51 22.09 0.49 -4.00
N GLY A 52 22.20 1.45 -4.93
CA GLY A 52 23.45 1.68 -5.65
C GLY A 52 24.61 2.11 -4.73
N ARG A 53 24.31 2.82 -3.64
CA ARG A 53 25.30 3.16 -2.61
C ARG A 53 25.77 1.94 -1.84
N LEU A 54 24.84 1.16 -1.28
CA LEU A 54 25.13 -0.04 -0.51
C LEU A 54 25.89 -1.10 -1.34
N GLU A 55 25.60 -1.20 -2.63
CA GLU A 55 26.34 -2.06 -3.58
C GLU A 55 27.81 -1.66 -3.75
N ALA A 56 28.13 -0.37 -3.66
CA ALA A 56 29.49 0.13 -3.79
C ALA A 56 30.32 0.00 -2.50
N MET A 57 29.67 -0.23 -1.35
CA MET A 57 30.35 -0.33 -0.06
C MET A 57 31.10 -1.67 0.07
N PRO A 58 32.32 -1.67 0.62
CA PRO A 58 33.13 -2.87 0.84
C PRO A 58 32.67 -3.66 2.08
N ILE A 59 31.42 -4.13 2.06
CA ILE A 59 30.73 -4.86 3.13
C ILE A 59 30.20 -6.22 2.64
N SER A 60 29.92 -7.13 3.57
CA SER A 60 29.30 -8.43 3.24
C SER A 60 27.85 -8.26 2.75
N ASP A 61 27.35 -9.26 2.04
CA ASP A 61 25.97 -9.29 1.55
C ASP A 61 24.94 -9.25 2.70
N GLU A 62 25.26 -9.89 3.83
CA GLU A 62 24.41 -9.92 5.03
C GLU A 62 24.26 -8.54 5.66
N VAL A 63 25.38 -7.82 5.85
CA VAL A 63 25.38 -6.44 6.35
C VAL A 63 24.65 -5.53 5.35
N ARG A 64 24.88 -5.74 4.05
CA ARG A 64 24.19 -4.97 3.00
C ARG A 64 22.68 -5.16 3.04
N ASP A 65 22.20 -6.39 3.24
CA ASP A 65 20.78 -6.72 3.30
C ASP A 65 20.13 -6.14 4.57
N LEU A 66 20.83 -6.18 5.71
CA LEU A 66 20.42 -5.51 6.96
C LEU A 66 20.28 -4.00 6.79
N LEU A 67 21.31 -3.33 6.27
CA LEU A 67 21.28 -1.89 6.05
C LEU A 67 20.20 -1.49 5.05
N ARG A 68 20.02 -2.29 3.99
CA ARG A 68 18.97 -2.03 3.00
C ARG A 68 17.61 -2.04 3.66
N GLN A 69 17.30 -3.06 4.48
CA GLN A 69 16.03 -3.15 5.18
C GLN A 69 15.81 -1.96 6.13
N ALA A 70 16.81 -1.63 6.96
CA ALA A 70 16.69 -0.54 7.93
C ALA A 70 16.45 0.83 7.26
N LEU A 71 17.19 1.12 6.19
CA LEU A 71 17.07 2.38 5.45
C LEU A 71 15.79 2.43 4.59
N LEU A 72 15.36 1.31 4.01
CA LEU A 72 14.08 1.24 3.28
C LEU A 72 12.90 1.46 4.21
N TRP A 73 12.97 0.91 5.42
CA TRP A 73 11.93 1.14 6.42
C TRP A 73 11.85 2.61 6.82
N THR A 74 13.00 3.21 7.16
CA THR A 74 13.08 4.65 7.49
C THR A 74 12.42 5.47 6.38
N TRP A 75 12.79 5.22 5.12
CA TRP A 75 12.18 5.90 3.98
C TRP A 75 10.65 5.70 3.86
N GLN A 76 10.13 4.53 4.24
CA GLN A 76 8.67 4.29 4.23
C GLN A 76 7.94 5.09 5.31
N ASP A 77 8.54 5.21 6.50
CA ASP A 77 7.98 6.03 7.58
C ASP A 77 7.89 7.50 7.11
N GLU A 78 8.98 8.06 6.56
CA GLU A 78 9.02 9.41 5.98
C GLU A 78 7.96 9.62 4.86
N GLU A 79 7.74 8.61 4.01
CA GLU A 79 6.69 8.69 2.98
C GLU A 79 5.29 8.77 3.61
N MET A 80 5.05 7.99 4.66
CA MET A 80 3.80 8.04 5.42
C MET A 80 3.61 9.39 6.13
N HIS A 81 4.65 9.91 6.77
CA HIS A 81 4.67 11.21 7.44
C HIS A 81 4.30 12.32 6.44
N ALA A 82 4.98 12.37 5.30
CA ALA A 82 4.71 13.36 4.24
C ALA A 82 3.25 13.36 3.78
N VAL A 83 2.66 12.17 3.59
CA VAL A 83 1.27 12.03 3.14
C VAL A 83 0.28 12.38 4.23
N TYR A 84 0.55 11.95 5.47
CA TYR A 84 -0.29 12.23 6.60
C TYR A 84 -0.38 13.73 6.89
N VAL A 85 0.76 14.41 7.04
CA VAL A 85 0.84 15.86 7.32
C VAL A 85 0.19 16.66 6.19
N ARG A 86 0.40 16.25 4.94
CA ARG A 86 -0.26 16.88 3.78
C ARG A 86 -1.78 16.71 3.82
N GLY A 87 -2.27 15.50 4.06
CA GLY A 87 -3.70 15.23 4.15
C GLY A 87 -4.35 16.05 5.27
N ALA A 88 -3.68 16.14 6.43
CA ALA A 88 -4.10 16.99 7.54
C ALA A 88 -4.18 18.48 7.14
N LEU A 89 -3.16 19.01 6.46
CA LEU A 89 -3.15 20.39 5.95
C LEU A 89 -4.31 20.69 4.99
N LEU A 90 -4.63 19.76 4.09
CA LEU A 90 -5.73 19.91 3.14
C LEU A 90 -7.10 19.90 3.83
N ARG A 91 -7.28 19.04 4.86
CA ARG A 91 -8.52 18.97 5.65
C ARG A 91 -8.79 20.23 6.48
N LEU A 92 -7.77 21.03 6.79
CA LEU A 92 -7.94 22.32 7.47
C LEU A 92 -8.60 23.42 6.60
N GLY A 93 -8.87 23.16 5.31
CA GLY A 93 -9.89 23.87 4.52
C GLY A 93 -9.60 25.32 4.11
N ARG A 94 -8.41 25.87 4.39
CA ARG A 94 -8.03 27.23 3.97
C ARG A 94 -7.58 27.24 2.50
N ARG A 95 -8.33 27.90 1.60
CA ARG A 95 -8.03 27.97 0.15
C ARG A 95 -6.58 28.36 -0.20
N LEU A 96 -5.99 29.28 0.58
CA LEU A 96 -4.58 29.69 0.41
C LEU A 96 -3.57 28.60 0.83
N VAL A 97 -3.94 27.73 1.78
CA VAL A 97 -3.15 26.58 2.20
C VAL A 97 -3.20 25.50 1.13
N THR A 98 -4.36 25.23 0.53
CA THR A 98 -4.50 24.30 -0.60
C THR A 98 -3.63 24.71 -1.80
N LEU A 99 -3.63 26.00 -2.16
CA LEU A 99 -2.81 26.52 -3.26
C LEU A 99 -1.30 26.41 -2.95
N ARG A 100 -0.89 26.71 -1.72
CA ARG A 100 0.50 26.57 -1.29
C ARG A 100 0.95 25.11 -1.26
N VAL A 101 0.14 24.19 -0.73
CA VAL A 101 0.44 22.75 -0.71
C VAL A 101 0.61 22.20 -2.13
N ALA A 102 -0.25 22.61 -3.07
CA ALA A 102 -0.13 22.22 -4.47
C ALA A 102 1.16 22.76 -5.12
N LEU A 103 1.56 24.00 -4.82
CA LEU A 103 2.81 24.58 -5.32
C LEU A 103 4.05 23.88 -4.71
N HIS A 104 4.02 23.55 -3.42
CA HIS A 104 5.10 22.83 -2.75
C HIS A 104 5.24 21.40 -3.26
N GLN A 105 4.13 20.69 -3.56
CA GLN A 105 4.19 19.38 -4.22
C GLN A 105 4.91 19.44 -5.57
N LEU A 106 4.66 20.49 -6.36
CA LEU A 106 5.30 20.66 -7.65
C LEU A 106 6.80 20.89 -7.48
N ILE A 107 7.18 21.74 -6.53
CA ILE A 107 8.59 22.09 -6.23
C ILE A 107 9.33 20.89 -5.62
N GLY A 108 8.74 20.16 -4.67
CA GLY A 108 9.34 18.98 -4.02
C GLY A 108 9.53 17.81 -4.98
N CYS A 109 8.55 17.52 -5.86
CA CYS A 109 8.71 16.52 -6.92
C CYS A 109 9.85 16.86 -7.89
N ILE A 110 10.01 18.14 -8.22
CA ILE A 110 11.01 18.63 -9.18
C ILE A 110 12.41 18.67 -8.53
N GLY A 111 12.52 19.24 -7.32
CA GLY A 111 13.78 19.34 -6.57
C GLY A 111 14.30 17.98 -6.10
N GLY A 112 13.40 17.11 -5.66
CA GLY A 112 13.73 15.75 -5.24
C GLY A 112 14.16 14.84 -6.38
N TRP A 113 13.53 14.95 -7.55
CA TRP A 113 14.00 14.29 -8.76
C TRP A 113 15.40 14.78 -9.17
N ALA A 114 15.65 16.08 -9.10
CA ALA A 114 16.94 16.67 -9.44
C ALA A 114 18.07 16.28 -8.46
N GLY A 115 17.81 16.29 -7.16
CA GLY A 115 18.77 15.86 -6.12
C GLY A 115 19.17 14.39 -6.27
N ALA A 116 18.18 13.50 -6.42
CA ALA A 116 18.42 12.07 -6.61
C ALA A 116 19.25 11.75 -7.87
N VAL A 117 19.02 12.48 -8.97
CA VAL A 117 19.82 12.35 -10.20
C VAL A 117 21.26 12.84 -9.98
N GLN A 118 21.46 13.90 -9.19
CA GLN A 118 22.79 14.46 -8.95
C GLN A 118 23.64 13.67 -7.95
N GLN A 119 23.02 13.10 -6.90
CA GLN A 119 23.72 12.35 -5.86
C GLN A 119 24.07 10.91 -6.27
N HIS A 120 23.36 10.31 -7.24
CA HIS A 120 23.42 8.86 -7.47
C HIS A 120 23.71 8.38 -8.90
N LEU A 121 23.71 9.26 -9.92
CA LEU A 121 24.09 8.89 -11.29
C LEU A 121 25.45 9.47 -11.67
N PRO A 122 26.45 8.68 -12.08
CA PRO A 122 27.71 9.22 -12.59
C PRO A 122 27.49 9.91 -13.95
N TRP A 123 28.22 10.99 -14.21
CA TRP A 123 28.12 11.80 -15.45
C TRP A 123 28.31 10.95 -16.72
N SER A 124 29.12 9.90 -16.63
CA SER A 124 29.42 8.97 -17.71
C SER A 124 28.23 8.09 -18.16
N ARG A 125 27.20 7.92 -17.34
CA ARG A 125 26.04 7.04 -17.65
C ARG A 125 24.79 7.79 -18.11
N ALA A 126 24.63 9.07 -17.75
CA ALA A 126 23.42 9.84 -18.10
C ALA A 126 23.67 11.37 -18.14
N PRO A 127 24.47 11.87 -19.10
CA PRO A 127 24.92 13.27 -19.13
C PRO A 127 23.76 14.27 -19.32
N PHE A 128 22.79 13.94 -20.18
CA PHE A 128 21.64 14.82 -20.45
C PHE A 128 20.70 14.96 -19.23
N ILE A 129 20.46 13.86 -18.51
CA ILE A 129 19.58 13.85 -17.32
C ILE A 129 20.26 14.61 -16.17
N ARG A 130 21.59 14.49 -15.99
CA ARG A 130 22.33 15.30 -15.02
C ARG A 130 22.38 16.78 -15.38
N LEU A 131 22.47 17.13 -16.66
CA LEU A 131 22.42 18.53 -17.11
C LEU A 131 21.07 19.17 -16.75
N LEU A 132 19.98 18.43 -16.97
CA LEU A 132 18.61 18.87 -16.67
C LEU A 132 18.37 19.00 -15.16
N ALA A 133 18.83 18.02 -14.38
CA ALA A 133 18.83 18.08 -12.92
C ALA A 133 19.71 19.21 -12.38
N ALA A 134 20.87 19.47 -12.98
CA ALA A 134 21.72 20.61 -12.62
C ALA A 134 21.11 21.96 -12.96
N GLY A 135 20.37 22.06 -14.06
CA GLY A 135 19.57 23.25 -14.36
C GLY A 135 18.48 23.50 -13.32
N ILE A 136 17.77 22.44 -12.91
CA ILE A 136 16.70 22.52 -11.89
C ILE A 136 17.26 22.84 -10.49
N THR A 137 18.33 22.18 -10.05
CA THR A 137 19.01 22.50 -8.79
C THR A 137 19.61 23.91 -8.84
N GLY A 138 20.16 24.33 -9.97
CA GLY A 138 20.66 25.70 -10.19
C GLY A 138 19.56 26.75 -10.04
N LEU A 139 18.37 26.50 -10.60
CA LEU A 139 17.17 27.33 -10.41
C LEU A 139 16.68 27.34 -8.95
N GLY A 140 16.76 26.20 -8.25
CA GLY A 140 16.46 26.09 -6.81
C GLY A 140 17.45 26.85 -5.91
N ILE A 141 18.73 26.88 -6.30
CA ILE A 141 19.79 27.64 -5.62
C ILE A 141 19.62 29.14 -5.85
N LEU A 142 19.31 29.55 -7.08
CA LEU A 142 19.08 30.96 -7.45
C LEU A 142 17.81 31.54 -6.80
N SER A 143 16.80 30.70 -6.56
CA SER A 143 15.55 31.10 -5.88
C SER A 143 15.62 31.07 -4.35
N GLY A 144 16.75 30.63 -3.77
CA GLY A 144 16.94 30.55 -2.32
C GLY A 144 16.23 29.37 -1.64
N ALA A 145 15.62 28.46 -2.40
CA ALA A 145 14.91 27.28 -1.89
C ALA A 145 15.84 26.18 -1.35
N VAL A 146 17.15 26.25 -1.65
CA VAL A 146 18.16 25.33 -1.10
C VAL A 146 19.11 26.09 -0.17
N PRO A 147 19.03 25.87 1.16
CA PRO A 147 19.90 26.53 2.13
C PRO A 147 21.38 26.29 1.83
N PRO A 148 22.26 27.29 2.02
CA PRO A 148 23.71 27.15 1.77
C PRO A 148 24.36 25.96 2.49
N ALA A 149 23.87 25.61 3.69
CA ALA A 149 24.34 24.49 4.49
C ALA A 149 24.10 23.10 3.83
N VAL A 150 23.03 22.97 3.03
CA VAL A 150 22.66 21.72 2.34
C VAL A 150 23.50 21.50 1.08
N ARG A 151 24.01 22.58 0.47
CA ARG A 151 24.72 22.52 -0.84
C ARG A 151 26.01 21.69 -0.82
N GLY A 152 26.71 21.64 0.33
CA GLY A 152 27.91 20.82 0.51
C GLY A 152 27.62 19.32 0.65
N HIS A 153 26.41 18.97 1.08
CA HIS A 153 25.95 17.59 1.33
C HIS A 153 25.24 16.98 0.11
N LEU A 154 25.02 17.78 -0.95
CA LEU A 154 24.57 17.30 -2.27
C LEU A 154 25.67 16.59 -3.08
N ARG A 155 26.87 16.40 -2.50
CA ARG A 155 27.99 15.64 -3.08
C ARG A 155 28.09 14.27 -2.42
N TYR A 156 28.65 13.29 -3.13
CA TYR A 156 28.95 11.97 -2.56
C TYR A 156 29.92 12.12 -1.38
N GLN A 157 29.56 11.58 -0.22
CA GLN A 157 30.33 11.59 1.03
C GLN A 157 30.39 10.17 1.60
N PRO A 158 31.33 9.82 2.51
CA PRO A 158 31.30 8.56 3.25
C PRO A 158 29.95 8.27 3.93
N PHE A 159 29.60 6.99 4.09
CA PHE A 159 28.35 6.52 4.68
C PHE A 159 28.17 6.99 6.11
N ARG A 160 29.25 7.03 6.90
CA ARG A 160 29.19 7.60 8.25
C ARG A 160 28.80 9.08 8.26
N ASP A 161 29.29 9.86 7.30
CA ASP A 161 29.06 11.31 7.24
C ASP A 161 27.63 11.57 6.74
N PHE A 162 27.14 10.74 5.81
CA PHE A 162 25.74 10.68 5.44
C PHE A 162 24.84 10.38 6.65
N CYS A 163 25.13 9.33 7.42
CA CYS A 163 24.34 9.01 8.61
C CYS A 163 24.36 10.15 9.63
N ALA A 164 25.53 10.75 9.87
CA ALA A 164 25.65 11.84 10.82
C ALA A 164 24.96 13.13 10.39
N PHE A 165 24.89 13.42 9.08
CA PHE A 165 24.02 14.48 8.55
C PHE A 165 22.54 14.20 8.86
N ASN A 166 22.12 12.94 8.71
CA ASN A 166 20.74 12.56 8.97
C ASN A 166 20.39 12.58 10.45
N VAL A 167 21.32 12.28 11.37
CA VAL A 167 21.10 12.53 12.82
C VAL A 167 20.66 13.98 13.09
N ASP A 168 21.33 14.97 12.47
CA ASP A 168 20.94 16.37 12.62
C ASP A 168 19.56 16.65 11.98
N ALA A 169 19.23 15.99 10.86
CA ALA A 169 17.94 16.11 10.18
C ALA A 169 16.77 15.53 11.00
N GLU A 170 16.88 14.29 11.47
CA GLU A 170 15.86 13.61 12.30
C GLU A 170 15.63 14.40 13.60
N ARG A 171 16.70 14.83 14.27
CA ARG A 171 16.59 15.60 15.52
C ARG A 171 15.84 16.92 15.33
N THR A 172 16.04 17.58 14.20
CA THR A 172 15.31 18.81 13.89
C THR A 172 13.83 18.57 13.57
N ALA A 173 13.50 17.44 12.92
CA ALA A 173 12.12 17.06 12.68
C ALA A 173 11.41 16.71 13.99
N ALA A 174 12.02 15.89 14.85
CA ALA A 174 11.51 15.56 16.19
C ALA A 174 11.19 16.82 17.01
N LEU A 175 12.08 17.82 17.01
CA LEU A 175 11.86 19.10 17.71
C LEU A 175 10.66 19.88 17.15
N CYS A 176 10.48 19.88 15.82
CA CYS A 176 9.34 20.51 15.15
C CYS A 176 8.02 19.85 15.58
N PHE A 177 7.96 18.52 15.55
CA PHE A 177 6.78 17.76 15.96
C PHE A 177 6.50 17.89 17.46
N ALA A 178 7.52 17.90 18.32
CA ALA A 178 7.34 18.14 19.76
C ALA A 178 6.67 19.50 20.04
N ARG A 179 7.08 20.56 19.33
CA ARG A 179 6.45 21.89 19.44
C ARG A 179 5.01 21.86 18.93
N LEU A 180 4.78 21.21 17.80
CA LEU A 180 3.44 21.04 17.23
C LEU A 180 2.51 20.31 18.20
N ASN A 181 2.94 19.18 18.75
CA ASN A 181 2.20 18.39 19.74
C ASN A 181 1.87 19.21 21.00
N THR A 182 2.80 20.04 21.47
CA THR A 182 2.56 20.97 22.60
C THR A 182 1.46 21.97 22.30
N LEU A 183 1.50 22.60 21.11
CA LEU A 183 0.50 23.58 20.70
C LEU A 183 -0.89 22.97 20.54
N LEU A 184 -0.96 21.81 19.89
CA LEU A 184 -2.22 21.11 19.64
C LEU A 184 -2.86 20.62 20.95
N ALA A 185 -2.05 20.12 21.90
CA ALA A 185 -2.54 19.72 23.23
C ALA A 185 -3.05 20.90 24.05
N THR A 186 -2.45 22.08 23.91
CA THR A 186 -2.79 23.27 24.72
C THR A 186 -3.97 24.06 24.16
N HIS A 187 -4.06 24.19 22.84
CA HIS A 187 -5.00 25.11 22.19
C HIS A 187 -6.26 24.44 21.63
N GLY A 188 -6.34 23.10 21.67
CA GLY A 188 -7.53 22.33 21.27
C GLY A 188 -7.92 22.55 19.80
N GLY A 189 -9.11 22.04 19.42
CA GLY A 189 -9.69 22.27 18.10
C GLY A 189 -9.27 21.30 16.99
N PHE A 190 -8.53 20.24 17.33
CA PHE A 190 -8.14 19.17 16.40
C PHE A 190 -8.68 17.82 16.87
N PRO A 191 -8.98 16.88 15.96
CA PRO A 191 -9.43 15.54 16.34
C PRO A 191 -8.39 14.83 17.22
N PRO A 192 -8.78 14.12 18.30
CA PRO A 192 -7.85 13.38 19.15
C PRO A 192 -6.96 12.39 18.37
N ALA A 193 -7.52 11.71 17.37
CA ALA A 193 -6.75 10.80 16.50
C ALA A 193 -5.58 11.52 15.79
N MET A 194 -5.74 12.80 15.44
CA MET A 194 -4.68 13.57 14.79
C MET A 194 -3.50 13.84 15.73
N LEU A 195 -3.78 14.09 17.02
CA LEU A 195 -2.75 14.26 18.04
C LEU A 195 -1.95 12.98 18.25
N ASP A 196 -2.63 11.83 18.27
CA ASP A 196 -1.97 10.54 18.46
C ASP A 196 -1.08 10.17 17.27
N ASP A 197 -1.54 10.42 16.05
CA ASP A 197 -0.74 10.22 14.83
C ASP A 197 0.51 11.15 14.81
N LEU A 198 0.39 12.42 15.20
CA LEU A 198 1.55 13.33 15.24
C LEU A 198 2.53 13.04 16.39
N ARG A 199 2.08 12.37 17.45
CA ARG A 199 2.97 11.81 18.47
C ARG A 199 3.72 10.61 17.94
N LEU A 200 3.06 9.72 17.18
CA LEU A 200 3.72 8.60 16.53
C LEU A 200 4.81 9.08 15.58
N VAL A 201 4.55 10.11 14.77
CA VAL A 201 5.58 10.73 13.91
C VAL A 201 6.79 11.15 14.73
N GLN A 202 6.59 11.90 15.81
CA GLN A 202 7.71 12.32 16.67
C GLN A 202 8.51 11.12 17.20
N GLU A 203 7.84 10.05 17.63
CA GLU A 203 8.50 8.83 18.09
C GLU A 203 9.28 8.11 16.98
N ASP A 204 8.79 8.17 15.73
CA ASP A 204 9.49 7.67 14.54
C ASP A 204 10.76 8.47 14.25
N GLU A 205 10.70 9.81 14.25
CA GLU A 205 11.90 10.67 14.09
C GLU A 205 12.97 10.34 15.15
N GLU A 206 12.56 10.15 16.41
CA GLU A 206 13.47 9.77 17.49
C GLU A 206 14.09 8.36 17.29
N ARG A 207 13.35 7.43 16.68
CA ARG A 207 13.87 6.11 16.29
C ARG A 207 14.86 6.22 15.14
N HIS A 208 14.56 7.02 14.13
CA HIS A 208 15.43 7.28 12.99
C HIS A 208 16.74 7.93 13.44
N GLU A 209 16.68 8.92 14.33
CA GLU A 209 17.88 9.56 14.91
C GLU A 209 18.80 8.51 15.55
N ARG A 210 18.24 7.62 16.40
CA ARG A 210 19.00 6.54 17.04
C ARG A 210 19.62 5.59 16.04
N LEU A 211 18.87 5.23 14.98
CA LEU A 211 19.37 4.36 13.91
C LEU A 211 20.56 5.01 13.20
N PHE A 212 20.41 6.25 12.71
CA PHE A 212 21.51 6.93 12.03
C PHE A 212 22.71 7.18 12.94
N ALA A 213 22.49 7.48 14.23
CA ALA A 213 23.58 7.65 15.18
C ALA A 213 24.35 6.36 15.44
N LEU A 214 23.65 5.21 15.47
CA LEU A 214 24.28 3.89 15.51
C LEU A 214 25.10 3.66 14.24
N LEU A 215 24.50 3.81 13.07
CA LEU A 215 25.17 3.59 11.78
C LEU A 215 26.38 4.51 11.57
N ALA A 216 26.29 5.78 11.97
CA ALA A 216 27.41 6.71 11.91
C ALA A 216 28.63 6.26 12.73
N LYS A 217 28.40 5.58 13.87
CA LYS A 217 29.46 5.02 14.73
C LYS A 217 29.97 3.67 14.22
N SER A 218 29.13 2.93 13.51
CA SER A 218 29.45 1.59 13.01
C SER A 218 30.33 1.57 11.76
N PHE A 219 30.54 2.71 11.09
CA PHE A 219 31.25 2.78 9.81
C PHE A 219 32.43 3.76 9.83
N THR A 220 33.52 3.40 9.14
CA THR A 220 34.71 4.24 8.95
C THR A 220 34.53 5.24 7.79
N ALA A 221 35.55 6.07 7.53
CA ALA A 221 35.52 7.01 6.40
C ALA A 221 35.63 6.30 5.04
N GLU A 222 36.06 5.05 5.03
CA GLU A 222 36.23 4.19 3.85
C GLU A 222 35.04 3.24 3.64
N ASP A 223 33.91 3.50 4.30
CA ASP A 223 32.67 2.71 4.21
C ASP A 223 32.83 1.24 4.64
N ARG A 224 33.79 0.97 5.53
CA ARG A 224 33.99 -0.33 6.19
C ARG A 224 33.36 -0.32 7.58
N LEU A 225 33.05 -1.50 8.11
CA LEU A 225 32.69 -1.63 9.52
C LEU A 225 33.86 -1.17 10.40
N ALA A 226 33.54 -0.42 11.45
CA ALA A 226 34.52 -0.01 12.45
C ALA A 226 35.02 -1.22 13.27
N ASP A 227 36.21 -1.08 13.86
CA ASP A 227 36.82 -2.14 14.65
C ASP A 227 35.90 -2.60 15.80
N GLY A 228 35.70 -3.92 15.92
CA GLY A 228 34.83 -4.51 16.93
C GLY A 228 33.33 -4.52 16.59
N VAL A 229 32.92 -3.91 15.47
CA VAL A 229 31.53 -3.98 15.00
C VAL A 229 31.35 -5.22 14.14
N THR A 230 30.56 -6.19 14.63
CA THR A 230 30.20 -7.41 13.90
C THR A 230 28.76 -7.36 13.39
N MET A 231 28.37 -8.34 12.58
CA MET A 231 27.00 -8.50 12.12
C MET A 231 26.03 -8.73 13.29
N GLU A 232 26.40 -9.56 14.26
CA GLU A 232 25.61 -9.85 15.46
C GLU A 232 25.39 -8.58 16.28
N HIS A 233 26.44 -7.77 16.47
CA HIS A 233 26.34 -6.48 17.14
C HIS A 233 25.33 -5.56 16.43
N LEU A 234 25.38 -5.48 15.10
CA LEU A 234 24.45 -4.64 14.34
C LEU A 234 23.01 -5.13 14.44
N VAL A 235 22.78 -6.45 14.36
CA VAL A 235 21.43 -7.03 14.50
C VAL A 235 20.86 -6.75 15.88
N GLU A 236 21.63 -6.95 16.94
CA GLU A 236 21.21 -6.68 18.31
C GLU A 236 20.93 -5.19 18.55
N ALA A 237 21.85 -4.33 18.13
CA ALA A 237 21.74 -2.88 18.31
C ALA A 237 20.58 -2.28 17.50
N ILE A 238 20.41 -2.66 16.23
CA ILE A 238 19.29 -2.23 15.39
C ILE A 238 17.97 -2.80 15.94
N GLY A 239 17.95 -4.07 16.32
CA GLY A 239 16.76 -4.72 16.89
C GLY A 239 16.28 -4.10 18.19
N THR A 240 17.20 -3.55 19.00
CA THR A 240 16.90 -2.78 20.22
C THR A 240 16.22 -1.45 19.91
N ILE A 241 16.56 -0.82 18.77
CA ILE A 241 15.90 0.41 18.31
C ILE A 241 14.50 0.08 17.77
N SER A 242 14.40 -0.92 16.88
CA SER A 242 13.17 -1.36 16.24
C SER A 242 13.40 -2.71 15.54
N ARG A 243 12.58 -3.72 15.84
CA ARG A 243 12.68 -5.05 15.22
C ARG A 243 12.40 -5.03 13.72
N GLU A 244 11.68 -4.03 13.25
CA GLU A 244 11.18 -3.90 11.88
C GLU A 244 12.26 -3.38 10.92
N PHE A 245 13.29 -2.72 11.46
CA PHE A 245 14.52 -2.43 10.74
C PHE A 245 15.34 -3.69 10.42
N LEU A 246 15.05 -4.81 11.09
CA LEU A 246 15.69 -6.07 10.79
C LEU A 246 15.00 -6.78 9.61
N PRO A 247 15.78 -7.39 8.70
CA PRO A 247 15.27 -8.38 7.77
C PRO A 247 14.51 -9.48 8.51
N ARG A 248 13.52 -10.07 7.86
CA ARG A 248 12.66 -11.10 8.46
C ARG A 248 13.46 -12.26 9.05
N ALA A 249 14.46 -12.73 8.33
CA ALA A 249 15.33 -13.85 8.74
C ALA A 249 16.11 -13.57 10.03
N MET A 250 16.19 -12.30 10.46
CA MET A 250 16.88 -11.85 11.65
C MET A 250 15.91 -11.46 12.79
N ARG A 251 14.59 -11.69 12.62
CA ARG A 251 13.57 -11.44 13.65
C ARG A 251 13.30 -12.71 14.46
N ALA A 252 13.24 -12.58 15.79
CA ALA A 252 13.03 -13.72 16.71
C ALA A 252 11.60 -14.31 16.66
N GLU A 253 10.59 -13.47 16.38
CA GLU A 253 9.18 -13.87 16.29
C GLU A 253 8.62 -13.43 14.94
N VAL A 254 8.04 -14.38 14.21
CA VAL A 254 7.51 -14.14 12.87
C VAL A 254 6.19 -14.86 12.69
N GLY A 255 5.13 -14.10 12.42
CA GLY A 255 3.81 -14.64 12.07
C GLY A 255 3.81 -15.38 10.74
N THR A 256 2.69 -15.97 10.34
CA THR A 256 2.60 -16.77 9.10
C THR A 256 2.73 -15.94 7.82
N LEU A 257 2.24 -14.69 7.83
CA LEU A 257 2.33 -13.79 6.69
C LEU A 257 3.81 -13.44 6.38
N GLY A 258 4.22 -13.64 5.14
CA GLY A 258 5.59 -13.46 4.66
C GLY A 258 6.56 -14.59 5.02
N SER A 259 6.06 -15.74 5.48
CA SER A 259 6.86 -16.96 5.68
C SER A 259 7.28 -17.63 4.37
N LEU A 260 6.65 -17.25 3.25
CA LEU A 260 6.89 -17.78 1.91
C LEU A 260 6.64 -19.29 1.83
N THR A 261 5.65 -19.79 2.58
CA THR A 261 5.24 -21.20 2.53
C THR A 261 4.84 -21.60 1.11
N PRO A 262 5.04 -22.88 0.72
CA PRO A 262 4.66 -23.35 -0.60
C PRO A 262 3.20 -23.07 -0.96
N VAL A 263 2.95 -22.82 -2.24
CA VAL A 263 1.62 -22.49 -2.78
C VAL A 263 1.12 -23.63 -3.65
N THR A 264 -0.10 -24.08 -3.42
CA THR A 264 -0.78 -25.03 -4.30
C THR A 264 -1.43 -24.29 -5.46
N VAL A 265 -1.09 -24.67 -6.69
CA VAL A 265 -1.68 -24.10 -7.91
C VAL A 265 -2.24 -25.22 -8.75
N LEU A 266 -3.57 -25.30 -8.84
CA LEU A 266 -4.24 -26.24 -9.72
C LEU A 266 -4.68 -25.57 -11.00
N GLU A 267 -4.52 -26.28 -12.11
CA GLU A 267 -4.99 -25.88 -13.43
C GLU A 267 -5.81 -27.02 -14.03
N ASP A 268 -7.04 -26.70 -14.39
CA ASP A 268 -7.97 -27.59 -15.08
C ASP A 268 -8.89 -26.74 -15.97
N PRO A 269 -8.59 -26.59 -17.27
CA PRO A 269 -9.42 -25.80 -18.17
C PRO A 269 -10.88 -26.30 -18.27
N ALA A 270 -11.14 -27.58 -17.99
CA ALA A 270 -12.50 -28.11 -17.97
C ALA A 270 -13.30 -27.63 -16.74
N ALA A 271 -12.61 -27.27 -15.65
CA ALA A 271 -13.23 -26.75 -14.43
C ALA A 271 -13.86 -25.35 -14.60
N VAL A 272 -13.74 -24.71 -15.77
CA VAL A 272 -14.50 -23.49 -16.08
C VAL A 272 -16.01 -23.75 -15.99
N GLN A 273 -16.47 -24.95 -16.35
CA GLN A 273 -17.88 -25.34 -16.26
C GLN A 273 -18.30 -25.66 -14.83
N ASP A 274 -17.43 -26.36 -14.09
CA ASP A 274 -17.64 -26.72 -12.69
C ASP A 274 -16.44 -26.33 -11.81
N PRO A 275 -16.37 -25.06 -11.35
CA PRO A 275 -15.25 -24.58 -10.57
C PRO A 275 -15.21 -25.17 -9.15
N VAL A 276 -16.30 -25.78 -8.68
CA VAL A 276 -16.43 -26.31 -7.32
C VAL A 276 -15.57 -27.56 -7.14
N VAL A 277 -15.48 -28.42 -8.16
CA VAL A 277 -14.61 -29.61 -8.14
C VAL A 277 -13.15 -29.21 -8.00
N LEU A 278 -12.71 -28.18 -8.74
CA LEU A 278 -11.35 -27.66 -8.65
C LEU A 278 -11.06 -27.11 -7.25
N LEU A 279 -12.01 -26.39 -6.65
CA LEU A 279 -11.90 -25.89 -5.28
C LEU A 279 -11.68 -27.02 -4.28
N HIS A 280 -12.53 -28.06 -4.28
CA HIS A 280 -12.38 -29.17 -3.33
C HIS A 280 -11.03 -29.89 -3.46
N ARG A 281 -10.56 -30.10 -4.69
CA ARG A 281 -9.23 -30.65 -4.95
C ARG A 281 -8.12 -29.73 -4.41
N ALA A 282 -8.24 -28.42 -4.62
CA ALA A 282 -7.27 -27.45 -4.14
C ALA A 282 -7.21 -27.39 -2.60
N LEU A 283 -8.38 -27.40 -1.94
CA LEU A 283 -8.46 -27.42 -0.47
C LEU A 283 -7.83 -28.69 0.13
N ALA A 284 -8.04 -29.85 -0.52
CA ALA A 284 -7.44 -31.11 -0.09
C ALA A 284 -5.91 -31.09 -0.27
N GLN A 285 -5.42 -30.68 -1.45
CA GLN A 285 -3.96 -30.64 -1.72
C GLN A 285 -3.22 -29.59 -0.90
N ALA A 286 -3.86 -28.45 -0.61
CA ALA A 286 -3.32 -27.43 0.28
C ALA A 286 -3.49 -27.77 1.77
N GLN A 287 -4.01 -28.96 2.11
CA GLN A 287 -4.17 -29.46 3.48
C GLN A 287 -4.95 -28.49 4.39
N VAL A 288 -6.01 -27.87 3.85
CA VAL A 288 -6.78 -26.84 4.58
C VAL A 288 -7.47 -27.40 5.83
N ALA A 289 -7.81 -28.71 5.86
CA ALA A 289 -8.32 -29.37 7.06
C ALA A 289 -7.31 -29.40 8.22
N GLU A 290 -6.01 -29.52 7.91
CA GLU A 290 -4.95 -29.46 8.91
C GLU A 290 -4.77 -28.03 9.44
N LEU A 291 -4.91 -27.02 8.57
CA LEU A 291 -4.94 -25.62 8.98
C LEU A 291 -6.09 -25.37 9.98
N LEU A 292 -7.30 -25.87 9.72
CA LEU A 292 -8.41 -25.78 10.67
C LEU A 292 -8.08 -26.43 12.01
N SER A 293 -7.53 -27.64 11.97
CA SER A 293 -7.15 -28.39 13.18
C SER A 293 -6.10 -27.63 14.00
N ARG A 294 -5.12 -27.02 13.33
CA ARG A 294 -4.10 -26.18 13.98
C ARG A 294 -4.71 -24.93 14.60
N ARG A 295 -5.63 -24.25 13.90
CA ARG A 295 -6.31 -23.05 14.43
C ARG A 295 -7.17 -23.35 15.66
N VAL A 296 -7.86 -24.50 15.67
CA VAL A 296 -8.60 -25.01 16.83
C VAL A 296 -7.67 -25.14 18.04
N GLN A 297 -6.49 -25.76 17.85
CA GLN A 297 -5.48 -25.90 18.91
C GLN A 297 -4.93 -24.55 19.37
N GLU A 298 -4.53 -23.68 18.44
CA GLU A 298 -3.94 -22.37 18.74
C GLU A 298 -4.92 -21.42 19.44
N CYS A 299 -6.21 -21.48 19.11
CA CYS A 299 -7.24 -20.65 19.72
C CYS A 299 -7.85 -21.27 20.99
N GLY A 300 -7.60 -22.55 21.26
CA GLY A 300 -8.25 -23.29 22.35
C GLY A 300 -9.77 -23.39 22.22
N ARG A 301 -10.30 -23.42 20.99
CA ARG A 301 -11.74 -23.44 20.70
C ARG A 301 -12.16 -24.75 20.03
N SER A 302 -13.43 -25.12 20.13
CA SER A 302 -13.99 -26.20 19.31
C SER A 302 -14.22 -25.72 17.86
N LEU A 303 -14.37 -26.65 16.91
CA LEU A 303 -14.73 -26.29 15.52
C LEU A 303 -16.07 -25.53 15.45
N ALA A 304 -17.04 -25.92 16.28
CA ALA A 304 -18.35 -25.28 16.33
C ALA A 304 -18.28 -23.82 16.82
N ASP A 305 -17.30 -23.49 17.66
CA ASP A 305 -17.10 -22.14 18.19
C ASP A 305 -16.14 -21.29 17.35
N LEU A 306 -15.56 -21.88 16.29
CA LEU A 306 -14.60 -21.20 15.43
C LEU A 306 -15.32 -20.15 14.57
N ARG A 307 -14.83 -18.91 14.62
CA ARG A 307 -15.33 -17.80 13.80
C ARG A 307 -14.45 -17.67 12.56
N VAL A 308 -15.03 -17.91 11.39
CA VAL A 308 -14.33 -17.78 10.10
C VAL A 308 -14.81 -16.54 9.36
N ALA A 309 -13.87 -15.70 8.92
CA ALA A 309 -14.12 -14.53 8.10
C ALA A 309 -13.55 -14.75 6.68
N ILE A 310 -14.39 -14.63 5.66
CA ILE A 310 -14.03 -14.71 4.25
C ILE A 310 -14.23 -13.34 3.62
N LYS A 311 -13.16 -12.77 3.06
CA LYS A 311 -13.23 -11.53 2.28
C LYS A 311 -13.08 -11.85 0.79
N PRO A 312 -14.17 -12.00 0.03
CA PRO A 312 -14.14 -12.06 -1.43
C PRO A 312 -14.11 -10.65 -2.04
N SER A 313 -14.06 -10.57 -3.37
CA SER A 313 -14.30 -9.31 -4.11
C SER A 313 -15.58 -9.43 -4.94
N PHE A 314 -16.71 -8.86 -4.48
CA PHE A 314 -17.94 -8.81 -5.28
C PHE A 314 -18.54 -7.41 -5.45
N MET A 315 -18.06 -6.41 -4.71
CA MET A 315 -18.58 -5.04 -4.79
C MET A 315 -18.23 -4.31 -6.09
N PHE A 316 -17.39 -4.92 -6.93
CA PHE A 316 -17.14 -4.51 -8.30
C PHE A 316 -18.08 -5.17 -9.33
N ALA A 317 -19.17 -5.82 -8.90
CA ALA A 317 -20.23 -6.25 -9.79
C ALA A 317 -20.97 -5.04 -10.36
N TYR A 318 -20.70 -4.74 -11.64
CA TYR A 318 -21.33 -3.61 -12.33
C TYR A 318 -22.49 -4.03 -13.20
N HIS A 319 -22.38 -5.18 -13.87
CA HIS A 319 -23.35 -5.66 -14.84
C HIS A 319 -23.37 -7.20 -14.87
N ARG A 320 -24.53 -7.83 -15.02
CA ARG A 320 -24.67 -9.29 -15.06
C ARG A 320 -23.90 -9.93 -16.21
N ASP A 321 -23.89 -9.25 -17.34
CA ASP A 321 -23.15 -9.69 -18.54
C ASP A 321 -21.62 -9.58 -18.42
N ASP A 322 -21.09 -9.00 -17.33
CA ASP A 322 -19.64 -8.94 -17.08
C ASP A 322 -19.33 -9.40 -15.64
N PRO A 323 -19.20 -10.72 -15.41
CA PRO A 323 -18.81 -11.27 -14.12
C PRO A 323 -17.29 -11.20 -13.87
N SER A 324 -16.51 -10.65 -14.81
CA SER A 324 -15.05 -10.71 -14.70
C SER A 324 -14.43 -10.01 -13.50
N PRO A 325 -14.94 -8.87 -12.99
CA PRO A 325 -14.26 -8.16 -11.90
C PRO A 325 -14.50 -8.76 -10.52
N ILE A 326 -15.29 -9.85 -10.40
CA ILE A 326 -15.67 -10.45 -9.13
C ILE A 326 -15.12 -11.88 -8.94
N THR A 327 -14.91 -12.25 -7.68
CA THR A 327 -14.69 -13.64 -7.26
C THR A 327 -15.96 -14.44 -7.58
N ASP A 328 -15.84 -15.62 -8.23
CA ASP A 328 -17.01 -16.44 -8.58
C ASP A 328 -17.85 -16.78 -7.32
N PRO A 329 -19.12 -16.34 -7.23
CA PRO A 329 -19.98 -16.61 -6.06
C PRO A 329 -20.14 -18.11 -5.76
N ARG A 330 -20.08 -18.98 -6.78
CA ARG A 330 -20.16 -20.43 -6.62
C ARG A 330 -18.97 -20.97 -5.81
N LEU A 331 -17.78 -20.41 -6.02
CA LEU A 331 -16.58 -20.77 -5.26
C LEU A 331 -16.69 -20.33 -3.79
N VAL A 332 -17.19 -19.11 -3.55
CA VAL A 332 -17.34 -18.59 -2.18
C VAL A 332 -18.35 -19.42 -1.39
N LEU A 333 -19.51 -19.73 -1.97
CA LEU A 333 -20.53 -20.56 -1.34
C LEU A 333 -20.06 -22.02 -1.17
N ALA A 334 -19.32 -22.57 -2.14
CA ALA A 334 -18.73 -23.91 -1.99
C ALA A 334 -17.69 -23.97 -0.87
N LEU A 335 -16.86 -22.94 -0.70
CA LEU A 335 -15.93 -22.84 0.42
C LEU A 335 -16.68 -22.76 1.76
N ALA A 336 -17.71 -21.93 1.85
CA ALA A 336 -18.53 -21.81 3.04
C ALA A 336 -19.21 -23.15 3.40
N ARG A 337 -19.84 -23.82 2.44
CA ARG A 337 -20.42 -25.16 2.65
C ARG A 337 -19.39 -26.19 3.07
N TRP A 338 -18.20 -26.17 2.48
CA TRP A 338 -17.11 -27.05 2.89
C TRP A 338 -16.71 -26.80 4.36
N LEU A 339 -16.55 -25.54 4.77
CA LEU A 339 -16.27 -25.17 6.17
C LEU A 339 -17.38 -25.63 7.12
N ARG A 340 -18.65 -25.43 6.76
CA ARG A 340 -19.80 -25.92 7.54
C ARG A 340 -19.76 -27.44 7.69
N ALA A 341 -19.43 -28.16 6.62
CA ALA A 341 -19.30 -29.62 6.65
C ALA A 341 -18.13 -30.10 7.53
N GLN A 342 -17.10 -29.28 7.74
CA GLN A 342 -16.05 -29.54 8.75
C GLN A 342 -16.52 -29.28 10.19
N GLY A 343 -17.71 -28.72 10.40
CA GLY A 343 -18.26 -28.42 11.72
C GLY A 343 -18.10 -26.96 12.17
N VAL A 344 -17.71 -26.04 11.27
CA VAL A 344 -17.60 -24.60 11.59
C VAL A 344 -18.99 -23.98 11.85
N GLY A 345 -19.15 -23.35 13.02
CA GLY A 345 -20.42 -22.77 13.46
C GLY A 345 -20.70 -21.32 13.04
N ASP A 346 -19.70 -20.54 12.65
CA ASP A 346 -19.89 -19.18 12.10
C ASP A 346 -18.96 -18.93 10.91
N VAL A 347 -19.56 -18.72 9.73
CA VAL A 347 -18.86 -18.35 8.49
C VAL A 347 -19.39 -17.00 8.03
N ALA A 348 -18.61 -15.95 8.27
CA ALA A 348 -18.92 -14.60 7.84
C ALA A 348 -18.31 -14.32 6.45
N VAL A 349 -19.11 -13.75 5.54
CA VAL A 349 -18.62 -13.20 4.28
C VAL A 349 -18.74 -11.68 4.34
N LEU A 350 -17.61 -10.99 4.27
CA LEU A 350 -17.54 -9.55 4.48
C LEU A 350 -17.09 -8.81 3.22
N GLU A 351 -17.71 -7.66 2.96
CA GLU A 351 -17.26 -6.71 1.95
C GLU A 351 -17.59 -5.26 2.32
N SER A 352 -17.00 -4.29 1.63
CA SER A 352 -17.20 -2.86 1.86
C SER A 352 -17.92 -2.21 0.67
N PRO A 353 -18.80 -1.23 0.93
CA PRO A 353 -19.22 -0.25 -0.08
C PRO A 353 -18.08 0.22 -0.98
N SER A 354 -18.40 0.44 -2.26
CA SER A 354 -17.44 0.87 -3.27
C SER A 354 -17.59 2.35 -3.58
N VAL A 355 -16.58 2.96 -4.20
CA VAL A 355 -16.64 4.36 -4.66
C VAL A 355 -17.85 4.65 -5.58
N TYR A 356 -18.42 3.63 -6.21
CA TYR A 356 -19.56 3.79 -7.12
C TYR A 356 -20.89 4.05 -6.42
N ASP A 357 -20.95 3.89 -5.11
CA ASP A 357 -22.17 4.09 -4.32
C ASP A 357 -22.50 5.60 -4.22
N HIS A 358 -21.50 6.46 -4.48
CA HIS A 358 -21.70 7.90 -4.72
C HIS A 358 -22.51 8.19 -6.00
N PHE A 359 -22.42 7.31 -7.00
CA PHE A 359 -22.96 7.53 -8.34
C PHE A 359 -24.23 6.74 -8.62
N PHE A 360 -24.44 5.61 -7.94
CA PHE A 360 -25.59 4.72 -8.16
C PHE A 360 -26.23 4.29 -6.84
N ARG A 361 -27.56 4.20 -6.83
CA ARG A 361 -28.35 3.73 -5.69
C ARG A 361 -28.44 2.21 -5.70
N GLY A 362 -28.85 1.65 -4.55
CA GLY A 362 -29.16 0.23 -4.42
C GLY A 362 -27.92 -0.67 -4.44
N ARG A 363 -26.76 -0.13 -4.04
CA ARG A 363 -25.47 -0.82 -4.03
C ARG A 363 -24.96 -1.13 -2.62
N SER A 364 -25.84 -1.27 -1.63
CA SER A 364 -25.38 -1.80 -0.33
C SER A 364 -24.78 -3.20 -0.51
N VAL A 365 -23.92 -3.62 0.43
CA VAL A 365 -23.27 -4.94 0.40
C VAL A 365 -24.30 -6.06 0.23
N ALA A 366 -25.43 -5.99 0.95
CA ALA A 366 -26.52 -6.95 0.84
C ALA A 366 -27.19 -6.95 -0.54
N GLU A 367 -27.43 -5.78 -1.14
CA GLU A 367 -28.07 -5.67 -2.45
C GLU A 367 -27.19 -6.19 -3.59
N VAL A 368 -25.87 -5.94 -3.52
CA VAL A 368 -24.92 -6.45 -4.51
C VAL A 368 -24.70 -7.95 -4.33
N ALA A 369 -24.61 -8.44 -3.10
CA ALA A 369 -24.55 -9.87 -2.80
C ALA A 369 -25.77 -10.61 -3.39
N ALA A 370 -26.98 -10.09 -3.16
CA ALA A 370 -28.21 -10.63 -3.78
C ALA A 370 -28.18 -10.56 -5.31
N TYR A 371 -27.65 -9.48 -5.86
CA TYR A 371 -27.55 -9.30 -7.31
C TYR A 371 -26.66 -10.35 -7.99
N VAL A 372 -25.58 -10.78 -7.33
CA VAL A 372 -24.64 -11.81 -7.84
C VAL A 372 -24.96 -13.23 -7.34
N GLY A 373 -26.01 -13.42 -6.55
CA GLY A 373 -26.42 -14.75 -6.06
C GLY A 373 -25.64 -15.25 -4.84
N LEU A 374 -25.06 -14.36 -4.06
CA LEU A 374 -24.31 -14.67 -2.84
C LEU A 374 -25.22 -14.60 -1.59
N THR A 375 -26.28 -15.42 -1.53
CA THR A 375 -27.35 -15.34 -0.52
C THR A 375 -27.70 -16.69 0.14
N GLY A 376 -26.70 -17.53 0.43
CA GLY A 376 -26.92 -18.84 1.05
C GLY A 376 -26.99 -18.80 2.58
N ASP A 377 -27.73 -19.74 3.18
CA ASP A 377 -27.83 -19.90 4.65
C ASP A 377 -26.51 -20.34 5.30
N GLU A 378 -25.58 -20.86 4.50
CA GLU A 378 -24.24 -21.24 4.94
C GLU A 378 -23.40 -20.03 5.39
N ILE A 379 -23.74 -18.81 4.96
CA ILE A 379 -22.96 -17.60 5.21
C ILE A 379 -23.74 -16.55 5.98
N ARG A 380 -23.02 -15.78 6.79
CA ARG A 380 -23.48 -14.53 7.38
C ARG A 380 -22.85 -13.37 6.62
N LEU A 381 -23.64 -12.60 5.88
CA LEU A 381 -23.15 -11.41 5.19
C LEU A 381 -22.86 -10.28 6.17
N VAL A 382 -21.73 -9.60 5.99
CA VAL A 382 -21.28 -8.49 6.83
C VAL A 382 -20.91 -7.30 5.95
N ASP A 383 -21.55 -6.16 6.21
CA ASP A 383 -21.15 -4.88 5.66
C ASP A 383 -20.03 -4.28 6.52
N ILE A 384 -18.82 -4.21 5.96
CA ILE A 384 -17.63 -3.72 6.65
C ILE A 384 -17.81 -2.27 7.12
N ALA A 385 -18.53 -1.42 6.39
CA ALA A 385 -18.73 -0.03 6.78
C ALA A 385 -19.57 0.08 8.05
N ALA A 386 -20.52 -0.85 8.27
CA ALA A 386 -21.31 -0.94 9.49
C ALA A 386 -20.61 -1.71 10.62
N ASP A 387 -19.59 -2.50 10.31
CA ASP A 387 -18.87 -3.39 11.23
C ASP A 387 -17.57 -2.77 11.78
N GLN A 388 -17.35 -1.47 11.63
CA GLN A 388 -16.13 -0.80 12.09
C GLN A 388 -16.05 -0.70 13.62
N VAL A 389 -14.87 -1.00 14.18
CA VAL A 389 -14.49 -0.68 15.56
C VAL A 389 -13.25 0.19 15.60
N PRO A 390 -13.14 1.12 16.57
CA PRO A 390 -11.90 1.84 16.80
C PRO A 390 -10.76 0.86 17.06
N HIS A 391 -9.62 1.12 16.42
CA HIS A 391 -8.41 0.34 16.62
C HIS A 391 -7.20 1.20 16.34
N ARG A 392 -6.27 1.24 17.30
CA ARG A 392 -4.98 1.91 17.14
C ARG A 392 -4.00 0.87 16.63
N HIS A 393 -3.56 1.05 15.39
CA HIS A 393 -2.48 0.25 14.84
C HIS A 393 -1.17 0.61 15.56
N GLY A 394 -0.34 -0.39 15.83
CA GLY A 394 0.97 -0.24 16.43
C GLY A 394 1.97 0.47 15.50
N ARG A 395 1.70 0.51 14.19
CA ARG A 395 2.51 1.19 13.17
C ARG A 395 1.67 1.76 12.04
N GLY A 396 2.25 2.71 11.33
CA GLY A 396 1.62 3.46 10.25
C GLY A 396 0.62 4.51 10.76
N MET A 397 -0.02 5.23 9.84
CA MET A 397 -0.84 6.40 10.18
C MET A 397 -2.09 6.53 9.31
N GLY A 398 -3.02 7.39 9.75
CA GLY A 398 -4.18 7.78 8.96
C GLY A 398 -5.29 6.72 8.93
N GLN A 399 -5.22 5.73 9.83
CA GLN A 399 -6.25 4.72 10.00
C GLN A 399 -6.49 4.43 11.49
N GLY A 400 -7.73 4.62 11.94
CA GLY A 400 -8.13 4.45 13.34
C GLY A 400 -9.21 3.41 13.57
N SER A 401 -9.49 2.55 12.59
CA SER A 401 -10.55 1.53 12.68
C SER A 401 -10.23 0.27 11.88
N ILE A 402 -10.95 -0.80 12.22
CA ILE A 402 -10.96 -2.06 11.49
C ILE A 402 -12.32 -2.76 11.64
N ALA A 403 -12.69 -3.60 10.67
CA ALA A 403 -13.85 -4.48 10.76
C ALA A 403 -13.74 -5.40 11.98
N ARG A 404 -14.71 -5.34 12.88
CA ARG A 404 -14.79 -6.17 14.09
C ARG A 404 -14.76 -7.65 13.73
N THR A 405 -15.57 -8.06 12.76
CA THR A 405 -15.66 -9.45 12.32
C THR A 405 -14.33 -9.97 11.81
N TRP A 406 -13.53 -9.16 11.11
CA TRP A 406 -12.18 -9.56 10.67
C TRP A 406 -11.20 -9.62 11.84
N LYS A 407 -11.24 -8.62 12.71
CA LYS A 407 -10.39 -8.54 13.91
C LYS A 407 -10.58 -9.73 14.83
N ASP A 408 -11.84 -10.09 15.10
CA ASP A 408 -12.25 -11.10 16.08
C ASP A 408 -12.33 -12.52 15.49
N ALA A 409 -12.04 -12.70 14.20
CA ALA A 409 -12.06 -14.00 13.55
C ALA A 409 -10.88 -14.88 13.96
N ASP A 410 -11.17 -16.15 14.24
CA ASP A 410 -10.17 -17.18 14.56
C ASP A 410 -9.49 -17.70 13.28
N LEU A 411 -10.19 -17.65 12.14
CA LEU A 411 -9.65 -17.94 10.81
C LEU A 411 -10.05 -16.83 9.84
N ARG A 412 -9.10 -16.35 9.05
CA ARG A 412 -9.25 -15.22 8.12
C ARG A 412 -8.84 -15.69 6.75
N ILE A 413 -9.72 -15.52 5.77
CA ILE A 413 -9.53 -16.02 4.41
C ILE A 413 -9.63 -14.84 3.45
N SER A 414 -8.54 -14.55 2.73
CA SER A 414 -8.59 -13.64 1.57
C SER A 414 -8.95 -14.46 0.34
N PHE A 415 -10.10 -14.18 -0.29
CA PHE A 415 -10.54 -14.87 -1.51
C PHE A 415 -10.61 -13.90 -2.70
N GLY A 416 -9.44 -13.52 -3.20
CA GLY A 416 -9.30 -12.53 -4.26
C GLY A 416 -9.69 -13.05 -5.65
N LYS A 417 -9.92 -12.11 -6.56
CA LYS A 417 -10.03 -12.34 -8.01
C LYS A 417 -8.77 -11.86 -8.70
N LEU A 418 -8.15 -12.69 -9.54
CA LEU A 418 -7.02 -12.26 -10.37
C LEU A 418 -7.51 -11.23 -11.39
N ARG A 419 -6.94 -10.02 -11.36
CA ARG A 419 -7.27 -8.94 -12.30
C ARG A 419 -6.11 -7.97 -12.50
N SER A 420 -6.02 -7.33 -13.66
CA SER A 420 -4.99 -6.31 -13.89
C SER A 420 -5.36 -4.97 -13.25
N HIS A 421 -4.35 -4.19 -12.85
CA HIS A 421 -4.53 -2.86 -12.26
C HIS A 421 -3.59 -1.84 -12.92
N PRO A 422 -4.06 -0.66 -13.37
CA PRO A 422 -3.21 0.30 -14.09
C PRO A 422 -2.04 0.85 -13.24
N ILE A 423 -2.17 0.81 -11.92
CA ILE A 423 -1.18 1.39 -10.98
C ILE A 423 -0.32 0.31 -10.32
N ASP A 424 -0.91 -0.82 -9.90
CA ASP A 424 -0.18 -1.89 -9.19
C ASP A 424 0.15 -3.08 -10.09
N ASP A 425 -0.08 -2.97 -11.40
CA ASP A 425 0.01 -4.04 -12.38
C ASP A 425 -1.04 -5.17 -12.23
N ALA A 426 -1.31 -5.62 -11.00
CA ALA A 426 -2.35 -6.60 -10.69
C ALA A 426 -3.03 -6.34 -9.34
N MET A 427 -4.29 -6.75 -9.22
CA MET A 427 -4.93 -6.98 -7.92
C MET A 427 -5.05 -8.48 -7.69
N LEU A 428 -4.63 -8.90 -6.51
CA LEU A 428 -4.44 -10.29 -6.10
C LEU A 428 -5.00 -10.45 -4.67
N THR A 429 -4.46 -11.34 -3.84
CA THR A 429 -5.03 -11.65 -2.52
C THR A 429 -4.71 -10.60 -1.46
N LEU A 430 -3.58 -9.89 -1.53
CA LEU A 430 -3.25 -8.81 -0.58
C LEU A 430 -4.08 -7.56 -0.84
N SER A 431 -4.19 -7.13 -2.10
CA SER A 431 -5.01 -5.96 -2.47
C SER A 431 -6.51 -6.23 -2.35
N ASN A 432 -6.93 -7.50 -2.33
CA ASN A 432 -8.29 -7.88 -1.98
C ASN A 432 -8.64 -7.53 -0.51
N LEU A 433 -7.65 -7.34 0.36
CA LEU A 433 -7.86 -6.95 1.77
C LEU A 433 -7.99 -5.44 1.97
N GLU A 434 -7.96 -4.65 0.89
CA GLU A 434 -8.33 -3.25 0.94
C GLU A 434 -9.73 -3.07 1.57
N TRP A 435 -9.93 -1.93 2.23
CA TRP A 435 -11.20 -1.53 2.83
C TRP A 435 -11.66 -2.34 4.05
N LEU A 436 -10.78 -3.06 4.77
CA LEU A 436 -11.15 -3.59 6.09
C LEU A 436 -11.23 -2.50 7.16
N GLY A 437 -10.46 -1.43 7.01
CA GLY A 437 -10.42 -0.27 7.93
C GLY A 437 -11.15 0.95 7.38
N ALA A 438 -10.40 2.04 7.18
CA ALA A 438 -10.94 3.32 6.74
C ALA A 438 -11.69 3.23 5.39
N SER A 439 -12.64 4.16 5.19
CA SER A 439 -13.43 4.25 3.98
C SER A 439 -12.57 4.58 2.75
N HIS A 440 -13.05 4.21 1.56
CA HIS A 440 -12.38 4.54 0.30
C HIS A 440 -12.15 6.02 0.05
N ASP A 441 -13.02 6.86 0.60
CA ASP A 441 -12.88 8.32 0.48
C ASP A 441 -11.67 8.85 1.26
N ASP A 442 -11.23 8.15 2.31
CA ASP A 442 -10.08 8.52 3.13
C ASP A 442 -8.72 8.12 2.51
N LEU A 443 -8.72 7.20 1.55
CA LEU A 443 -7.49 6.61 0.99
C LEU A 443 -7.26 6.90 -0.51
N LEU A 444 -8.30 7.26 -1.28
CA LEU A 444 -8.17 7.42 -2.74
C LEU A 444 -7.84 8.83 -3.21
N PHE A 445 -8.31 9.87 -2.51
CA PHE A 445 -8.31 11.24 -3.03
C PHE A 445 -7.14 12.08 -2.50
N ALA A 446 -7.01 13.32 -3.00
CA ALA A 446 -5.88 14.19 -2.71
C ALA A 446 -5.76 14.52 -1.21
N GLU A 447 -6.89 14.53 -0.49
CA GLU A 447 -6.99 14.77 0.95
C GLU A 447 -6.68 13.53 1.81
N ARG A 448 -6.22 12.43 1.18
CA ARG A 448 -5.85 11.21 1.90
C ARG A 448 -4.76 11.47 2.92
N GLN A 449 -4.89 10.83 4.07
CA GLN A 449 -3.90 10.87 5.14
C GLN A 449 -3.04 9.60 5.19
N ALA A 450 -3.34 8.60 4.36
CA ALA A 450 -2.54 7.39 4.23
C ALA A 450 -2.39 6.96 2.76
N HIS A 451 -1.29 6.28 2.45
CA HIS A 451 -1.17 5.54 1.20
C HIS A 451 -2.04 4.29 1.26
N ARG A 452 -2.80 4.01 0.19
CA ARG A 452 -3.68 2.84 0.13
C ARG A 452 -2.94 1.53 0.38
N GLN A 453 -1.73 1.38 -0.16
CA GLN A 453 -0.88 0.20 0.06
C GLN A 453 -0.48 0.07 1.53
N ASN A 454 0.06 1.13 2.14
CA ASN A 454 0.45 1.14 3.56
C ASN A 454 -0.76 0.87 4.47
N ALA A 455 -1.90 1.51 4.23
CA ALA A 455 -3.14 1.27 4.99
C ALA A 455 -3.60 -0.19 4.95
N THR A 456 -3.44 -0.86 3.79
CA THR A 456 -3.73 -2.29 3.65
C THR A 456 -2.72 -3.12 4.45
N VAL A 457 -1.42 -2.83 4.31
CA VAL A 457 -0.38 -3.60 4.98
C VAL A 457 -0.41 -3.46 6.50
N MET A 458 -0.70 -2.25 7.02
CA MET A 458 -0.92 -1.97 8.44
C MET A 458 -1.94 -2.93 9.06
N GLN A 459 -3.06 -3.17 8.37
CA GLN A 459 -4.13 -4.05 8.85
C GLN A 459 -3.71 -5.50 8.87
N ILE A 460 -3.07 -5.98 7.80
CA ILE A 460 -2.78 -7.41 7.62
C ILE A 460 -1.54 -7.85 8.40
N VAL A 461 -0.65 -6.94 8.80
CA VAL A 461 0.45 -7.29 9.69
C VAL A 461 -0.07 -7.63 11.09
N GLU A 462 -1.09 -6.90 11.57
CA GLU A 462 -1.71 -7.16 12.87
C GLU A 462 -2.79 -8.24 12.81
N PHE A 463 -3.56 -8.27 11.73
CA PHE A 463 -4.67 -9.21 11.53
C PHE A 463 -4.49 -9.99 10.22
N PRO A 464 -3.44 -10.83 10.12
CA PRO A 464 -3.07 -11.49 8.87
C PRO A 464 -4.12 -12.49 8.42
N PRO A 465 -4.37 -12.62 7.11
CA PRO A 465 -5.08 -13.78 6.59
C PRO A 465 -4.30 -15.05 6.94
N HIS A 466 -5.03 -16.09 7.34
CA HIS A 466 -4.49 -17.41 7.63
C HIS A 466 -4.52 -18.32 6.41
N LEU A 467 -5.36 -17.98 5.42
CA LEU A 467 -5.49 -18.68 4.15
C LEU A 467 -5.75 -17.65 3.04
N ALA A 468 -5.11 -17.84 1.89
CA ALA A 468 -5.33 -17.04 0.71
C ALA A 468 -5.74 -17.95 -0.45
N LEU A 469 -6.82 -17.56 -1.12
CA LEU A 469 -7.29 -18.15 -2.37
C LEU A 469 -7.33 -17.07 -3.45
N LEU A 470 -6.85 -17.39 -4.65
CA LEU A 470 -6.95 -16.50 -5.80
C LEU A 470 -7.73 -17.18 -6.91
N ASP A 471 -8.94 -16.69 -7.19
CA ASP A 471 -9.75 -17.11 -8.31
C ASP A 471 -9.12 -16.62 -9.62
N ALA A 472 -8.61 -17.56 -10.40
CA ALA A 472 -8.22 -17.36 -11.79
C ALA A 472 -8.87 -18.44 -12.68
N VAL A 473 -10.05 -18.93 -12.30
CA VAL A 473 -10.67 -20.08 -12.98
C VAL A 473 -11.34 -19.63 -14.26
N SER A 474 -12.24 -18.66 -14.16
CA SER A 474 -13.02 -18.16 -15.28
C SER A 474 -13.15 -16.65 -15.26
N ALA A 475 -13.41 -16.05 -16.42
CA ALA A 475 -13.66 -14.63 -16.57
C ALA A 475 -12.58 -13.75 -15.89
N VAL A 476 -11.31 -14.04 -16.13
CA VAL A 476 -10.18 -13.27 -15.59
C VAL A 476 -9.97 -12.01 -16.43
N PRO A 477 -10.13 -10.79 -15.87
CA PRO A 477 -9.97 -9.56 -16.62
C PRO A 477 -8.53 -9.06 -16.65
N ASP A 478 -8.06 -8.75 -17.85
CA ASP A 478 -6.71 -8.24 -18.12
C ASP A 478 -6.75 -6.94 -18.94
N GLY A 479 -5.58 -6.39 -19.27
CA GLY A 479 -5.42 -5.12 -19.99
C GLY A 479 -5.23 -3.92 -19.06
N VAL A 480 -5.46 -2.70 -19.57
CA VAL A 480 -5.16 -1.45 -18.83
C VAL A 480 -5.99 -1.32 -17.55
N VAL A 481 -7.26 -1.74 -17.56
CA VAL A 481 -8.21 -1.49 -16.47
C VAL A 481 -9.02 -2.75 -16.13
N GLY A 482 -8.38 -3.92 -16.07
CA GLY A 482 -9.06 -5.19 -15.79
C GLY A 482 -9.85 -5.18 -14.48
N MET A 483 -9.41 -4.39 -13.49
CA MET A 483 -10.16 -4.14 -12.25
C MET A 483 -11.61 -3.63 -12.47
N MET A 484 -11.90 -3.02 -13.62
CA MET A 484 -13.22 -2.50 -13.99
C MET A 484 -14.02 -3.46 -14.90
N GLY A 485 -13.45 -4.61 -15.23
CA GLY A 485 -14.02 -5.59 -16.15
C GLY A 485 -13.31 -5.64 -17.51
N THR A 486 -13.73 -6.55 -18.37
CA THR A 486 -13.18 -6.70 -19.72
C THR A 486 -14.19 -7.33 -20.69
N ARG A 487 -14.00 -7.08 -21.98
CA ARG A 487 -14.78 -7.75 -23.04
C ARG A 487 -14.30 -9.15 -23.37
N ARG A 488 -13.01 -9.40 -23.18
CA ARG A 488 -12.33 -10.62 -23.60
C ARG A 488 -11.59 -11.15 -22.41
N ALA A 489 -12.35 -11.72 -21.48
CA ALA A 489 -11.83 -12.31 -20.28
C ALA A 489 -11.12 -13.63 -20.62
N LEU A 490 -10.10 -13.95 -19.84
CA LEU A 490 -9.41 -15.22 -19.95
C LEU A 490 -10.15 -16.27 -19.12
N HIS A 491 -10.01 -17.54 -19.50
CA HIS A 491 -10.57 -18.67 -18.74
C HIS A 491 -9.47 -19.70 -18.46
N PRO A 492 -8.49 -19.38 -17.58
CA PRO A 492 -7.32 -20.22 -17.37
C PRO A 492 -7.62 -21.57 -16.71
N GLY A 493 -8.76 -21.68 -16.01
CA GLY A 493 -9.07 -22.87 -15.21
C GLY A 493 -8.14 -23.00 -14.00
N ARG A 494 -7.58 -21.90 -13.48
CA ARG A 494 -6.53 -21.94 -12.45
C ARG A 494 -7.01 -21.45 -11.09
N LEU A 495 -6.63 -22.13 -10.02
CA LEU A 495 -6.92 -21.74 -8.64
C LEU A 495 -5.64 -21.83 -7.81
N TYR A 496 -5.35 -20.76 -7.07
CA TYR A 496 -4.19 -20.69 -6.17
C TYR A 496 -4.68 -20.80 -4.73
N VAL A 497 -4.01 -21.58 -3.90
CA VAL A 497 -4.32 -21.75 -2.48
C VAL A 497 -3.01 -21.81 -1.69
N GLY A 498 -2.91 -21.02 -0.62
CA GLY A 498 -1.73 -21.03 0.27
C GLY A 498 -2.02 -20.44 1.65
N GLY A 499 -1.22 -20.84 2.65
CA GLY A 499 -1.29 -20.33 4.02
C GLY A 499 -0.64 -18.95 4.22
N ASP A 500 -0.01 -18.41 3.18
CA ASP A 500 0.63 -17.10 3.17
C ASP A 500 0.19 -16.31 1.94
N ALA A 501 -0.56 -15.21 2.16
CA ALA A 501 -1.07 -14.35 1.09
C ALA A 501 0.06 -13.69 0.27
N LEU A 502 1.20 -13.35 0.89
CA LEU A 502 2.34 -12.83 0.15
C LEU A 502 2.92 -13.89 -0.79
N ALA A 503 3.00 -15.13 -0.33
CA ALA A 503 3.49 -16.24 -1.14
C ALA A 503 2.58 -16.48 -2.37
N VAL A 504 1.26 -16.49 -2.16
CA VAL A 504 0.27 -16.62 -3.24
C VAL A 504 0.42 -15.51 -4.28
N ASP A 505 0.55 -14.27 -3.83
CA ASP A 505 0.65 -13.12 -4.75
C ASP A 505 1.99 -13.07 -5.49
N VAL A 506 3.09 -13.50 -4.86
CA VAL A 506 4.41 -13.63 -5.52
C VAL A 506 4.36 -14.67 -6.64
N VAL A 507 3.75 -15.84 -6.38
CA VAL A 507 3.57 -16.90 -7.40
C VAL A 507 2.66 -16.42 -8.51
N ALA A 508 1.54 -15.78 -8.19
CA ALA A 508 0.64 -15.22 -9.18
C ALA A 508 1.35 -14.17 -10.05
N ALA A 509 2.07 -13.21 -9.45
CA ALA A 509 2.84 -12.20 -10.20
C ALA A 509 3.86 -12.84 -11.15
N ARG A 510 4.58 -13.88 -10.70
CA ARG A 510 5.48 -14.66 -11.56
C ARG A 510 4.73 -15.27 -12.74
N HIS A 511 3.56 -15.87 -12.51
CA HIS A 511 2.73 -16.43 -13.59
C HIS A 511 2.18 -15.37 -14.56
N LEU A 512 2.06 -14.11 -14.13
CA LEU A 512 1.71 -12.98 -15.00
C LEU A 512 2.90 -12.48 -15.86
N GLY A 513 4.08 -13.09 -15.73
CA GLY A 513 5.30 -12.68 -16.43
C GLY A 513 6.00 -11.48 -15.78
N ILE A 514 5.66 -11.15 -14.54
CA ILE A 514 6.32 -10.08 -13.78
C ILE A 514 7.64 -10.64 -13.23
N ALA A 515 8.77 -10.21 -13.81
CA ALA A 515 10.09 -10.75 -13.48
C ALA A 515 10.52 -10.47 -12.04
N ASP A 516 10.17 -9.30 -11.51
CA ASP A 516 10.42 -8.92 -10.12
C ASP A 516 9.09 -8.55 -9.44
N PRO A 517 8.60 -9.35 -8.48
CA PRO A 517 7.35 -9.06 -7.78
C PRO A 517 7.39 -7.73 -7.02
N GLN A 518 8.56 -7.22 -6.64
CA GLN A 518 8.67 -5.91 -5.97
C GLN A 518 8.47 -4.72 -6.93
N THR A 519 8.23 -4.97 -8.22
CA THR A 519 7.74 -3.92 -9.14
C THR A 519 6.24 -3.64 -8.95
N VAL A 520 5.49 -4.61 -8.40
CA VAL A 520 4.08 -4.45 -7.99
C VAL A 520 4.05 -3.70 -6.66
N LEU A 521 3.39 -2.54 -6.62
CA LEU A 521 3.44 -1.64 -5.45
C LEU A 521 2.98 -2.31 -4.15
N HIS A 522 1.90 -3.09 -4.18
CA HIS A 522 1.41 -3.81 -2.99
C HIS A 522 2.38 -4.88 -2.51
N LEU A 523 2.97 -5.65 -3.43
CA LEU A 523 3.98 -6.66 -3.10
C LEU A 523 5.25 -6.03 -2.55
N ARG A 524 5.71 -4.93 -3.16
CA ARG A 524 6.85 -4.17 -2.65
C ARG A 524 6.61 -3.71 -1.22
N THR A 525 5.46 -3.06 -0.99
CA THR A 525 5.09 -2.54 0.32
C THR A 525 5.03 -3.68 1.35
N ALA A 526 4.33 -4.77 1.05
CA ALA A 526 4.26 -5.94 1.92
C ALA A 526 5.64 -6.56 2.20
N CYS A 527 6.49 -6.72 1.19
CA CYS A 527 7.84 -7.23 1.34
C CYS A 527 8.67 -6.37 2.30
N THR A 528 8.66 -5.05 2.13
CA THR A 528 9.39 -4.16 3.05
C THR A 528 8.84 -4.25 4.47
N TRP A 529 7.51 -4.22 4.64
CA TRP A 529 6.87 -4.31 5.96
C TRP A 529 7.19 -5.62 6.69
N LEU A 530 7.23 -6.71 5.94
CA LEU A 530 7.50 -8.04 6.48
C LEU A 530 8.99 -8.37 6.57
N GLY A 531 9.87 -7.49 6.06
CA GLY A 531 11.32 -7.69 6.00
C GLY A 531 11.77 -8.76 5.00
N VAL A 532 10.96 -9.03 3.97
CA VAL A 532 11.24 -10.03 2.94
C VAL A 532 12.02 -9.39 1.79
N THR A 533 13.32 -9.68 1.73
CA THR A 533 14.21 -9.08 0.72
C THR A 533 14.21 -9.84 -0.61
N ARG A 534 14.07 -11.16 -0.59
CA ARG A 534 14.08 -12.03 -1.77
C ARG A 534 12.92 -13.02 -1.71
N PRO A 535 11.74 -12.67 -2.25
CA PRO A 535 10.58 -13.55 -2.20
C PRO A 535 10.72 -14.69 -3.20
N GLN A 536 11.19 -15.85 -2.74
CA GLN A 536 11.19 -17.10 -3.51
C GLN A 536 10.19 -18.07 -2.88
N VAL A 537 9.32 -18.63 -3.71
CA VAL A 537 8.20 -19.46 -3.27
C VAL A 537 8.16 -20.73 -4.12
N ALA A 538 8.08 -21.87 -3.44
CA ALA A 538 7.87 -23.18 -4.07
C ALA A 538 6.40 -23.35 -4.48
N VAL A 539 6.17 -24.03 -5.60
CA VAL A 539 4.81 -24.31 -6.11
C VAL A 539 4.56 -25.81 -6.16
N HIS A 540 3.40 -26.22 -5.64
CA HIS A 540 2.85 -27.54 -5.82
C HIS A 540 1.77 -27.49 -6.91
N GLY A 541 2.02 -28.13 -8.05
CA GLY A 541 1.12 -28.14 -9.20
C GLY A 541 1.63 -27.30 -10.37
N CYS A 542 0.76 -26.50 -10.99
CA CYS A 542 1.10 -25.74 -12.19
C CYS A 542 1.94 -24.49 -11.86
N ASP A 543 3.19 -24.48 -12.34
CA ASP A 543 4.13 -23.36 -12.21
C ASP A 543 4.53 -22.82 -13.59
N THR A 544 3.55 -22.34 -14.34
CA THR A 544 3.75 -21.84 -15.71
C THR A 544 3.14 -20.46 -15.89
N LEU A 545 3.63 -19.70 -16.88
CA LEU A 545 3.03 -18.43 -17.25
C LEU A 545 1.56 -18.61 -17.67
N LEU A 546 0.73 -17.63 -17.34
CA LEU A 546 -0.68 -17.58 -17.72
C LEU A 546 -0.77 -17.19 -19.20
N ALA A 547 -1.09 -18.17 -20.04
CA ALA A 547 -1.17 -17.98 -21.49
C ALA A 547 -2.19 -16.90 -21.87
N GLY A 548 -1.77 -15.96 -22.72
CA GLY A 548 -2.64 -14.90 -23.22
C GLY A 548 -2.85 -13.71 -22.28
N TRP A 549 -2.21 -13.69 -21.10
CA TRP A 549 -2.27 -12.54 -20.20
C TRP A 549 -1.76 -11.25 -20.85
N ARG A 550 -2.60 -10.20 -20.84
CA ARG A 550 -2.20 -8.86 -21.24
C ARG A 550 -2.04 -7.98 -20.00
N GLY A 551 -0.80 -7.80 -19.56
CA GLY A 551 -0.50 -6.84 -18.50
C GLY A 551 -0.96 -5.41 -18.85
N PRO A 552 -1.13 -4.52 -17.87
CA PRO A 552 -1.63 -3.16 -18.13
C PRO A 552 -0.67 -2.32 -18.97
N ARG A 553 0.61 -2.70 -19.05
CA ARG A 553 1.66 -2.06 -19.86
C ARG A 553 2.11 -2.91 -21.06
N HIS A 554 1.28 -3.83 -21.57
CA HIS A 554 1.61 -4.76 -22.66
C HIS A 554 2.02 -4.10 -24.00
N SER A 555 1.73 -2.81 -24.19
CA SER A 555 2.10 -2.01 -25.36
C SER A 555 2.51 -0.58 -24.96
N GLY A 556 3.28 0.12 -25.81
CA GLY A 556 3.68 1.50 -25.56
C GLY A 556 2.49 2.46 -25.33
N TRP A 557 1.39 2.26 -26.05
CA TRP A 557 0.14 3.00 -25.84
C TRP A 557 -0.49 2.71 -24.47
N SER A 558 -0.56 1.44 -24.08
CA SER A 558 -1.09 1.05 -22.77
C SER A 558 -0.23 1.57 -21.60
N ALA A 559 1.10 1.59 -21.76
CA ALA A 559 2.02 2.18 -20.80
C ALA A 559 1.81 3.69 -20.65
N PHE A 560 1.61 4.41 -21.75
CA PHE A 560 1.25 5.83 -21.75
C PHE A 560 -0.08 6.08 -21.04
N LEU A 561 -1.11 5.26 -21.30
CA LEU A 561 -2.39 5.37 -20.60
C LEU A 561 -2.26 5.10 -19.10
N CYS A 562 -1.46 4.12 -18.68
CA CYS A 562 -1.18 3.85 -17.26
C CYS A 562 -0.46 5.02 -16.58
N LEU A 563 0.51 5.64 -17.28
CA LEU A 563 1.21 6.83 -16.77
C LEU A 563 0.25 7.99 -16.49
N LEU A 564 -0.76 8.18 -17.35
CA LEU A 564 -1.77 9.22 -17.17
C LEU A 564 -2.88 8.83 -16.19
N ALA A 565 -3.10 7.54 -15.93
CA ALA A 565 -4.23 7.05 -15.16
C ALA A 565 -4.25 7.61 -13.73
N PHE A 566 -3.11 7.61 -13.03
CA PHE A 566 -3.04 8.12 -11.66
C PHE A 566 -3.34 9.64 -11.55
N PRO A 567 -2.65 10.55 -12.26
CA PRO A 567 -2.94 11.98 -12.18
C PRO A 567 -4.35 12.33 -12.71
N LEU A 568 -4.84 11.66 -13.77
CA LEU A 568 -6.20 11.86 -14.25
C LEU A 568 -7.25 11.39 -13.23
N TYR A 569 -7.04 10.24 -12.61
CA TYR A 569 -7.97 9.70 -11.61
C TYR A 569 -7.97 10.54 -10.34
N VAL A 570 -6.80 10.94 -9.82
CA VAL A 570 -6.69 11.67 -8.56
C VAL A 570 -7.06 13.16 -8.70
N LEU A 571 -6.60 13.82 -9.77
CA LEU A 571 -6.71 15.29 -9.88
C LEU A 571 -7.83 15.77 -10.81
N ALA A 572 -8.19 14.99 -11.83
CA ALA A 572 -9.05 15.47 -12.93
C ALA A 572 -10.40 14.75 -13.05
N SER A 573 -10.61 13.64 -12.32
CA SER A 573 -11.79 12.78 -12.50
C SER A 573 -13.05 13.28 -11.79
N GLY A 574 -12.94 14.31 -10.95
CA GLY A 574 -14.03 14.75 -10.06
C GLY A 574 -14.44 13.65 -9.09
N ARG A 575 -13.49 13.08 -8.34
CA ARG A 575 -13.69 11.95 -7.41
C ARG A 575 -14.22 10.66 -8.09
N GLY A 576 -13.73 10.36 -9.29
CA GLY A 576 -14.13 9.18 -10.06
C GLY A 576 -15.34 9.38 -10.99
N THR A 577 -15.96 10.57 -11.00
CA THR A 577 -17.16 10.87 -11.78
C THR A 577 -17.02 10.58 -13.28
N VAL A 578 -15.82 10.71 -13.84
CA VAL A 578 -15.52 10.45 -15.26
C VAL A 578 -15.20 8.97 -15.54
N PHE A 579 -14.66 8.25 -14.55
CA PHE A 579 -14.23 6.85 -14.65
C PHE A 579 -15.29 5.94 -14.04
N VAL A 580 -16.39 5.75 -14.78
CA VAL A 580 -17.52 4.93 -14.35
C VAL A 580 -17.70 3.74 -15.28
N PRO A 581 -17.80 2.49 -14.77
CA PRO A 581 -18.02 1.30 -15.59
C PRO A 581 -19.41 1.33 -16.23
N ALA A 582 -19.68 0.39 -17.14
CA ALA A 582 -21.03 0.20 -17.63
C ALA A 582 -21.89 -0.48 -16.55
N MET A 583 -22.57 0.33 -15.74
CA MET A 583 -23.45 -0.14 -14.68
C MET A 583 -24.77 -0.65 -15.28
N ASP A 584 -25.33 -1.72 -14.69
CA ASP A 584 -26.73 -2.10 -14.87
C ASP A 584 -27.62 -1.06 -14.19
N GLU A 585 -27.98 -0.01 -14.93
CA GLU A 585 -28.82 1.08 -14.43
C GLU A 585 -30.27 0.64 -14.15
N GLY A 586 -30.70 -0.52 -14.66
CA GLY A 586 -32.01 -1.10 -14.36
C GLY A 586 -32.07 -1.62 -12.93
N ARG A 587 -30.97 -2.19 -12.44
CA ARG A 587 -30.83 -2.58 -11.03
C ARG A 587 -30.30 -1.46 -10.13
N PHE A 588 -29.30 -0.72 -10.60
CA PHE A 588 -28.57 0.30 -9.84
C PHE A 588 -28.74 1.68 -10.51
N PRO A 589 -29.87 2.37 -10.31
CA PRO A 589 -30.13 3.63 -11.00
C PRO A 589 -29.18 4.74 -10.50
N PRO A 590 -28.81 5.71 -11.35
CA PRO A 590 -27.97 6.84 -10.95
C PRO A 590 -28.53 7.62 -9.76
N THR A 591 -27.67 8.06 -8.84
CA THR A 591 -28.08 8.88 -7.67
C THR A 591 -28.64 10.23 -8.08
N ARG A 592 -28.14 10.78 -9.18
CA ARG A 592 -28.54 12.05 -9.80
C ARG A 592 -28.65 11.91 -11.32
N PRO A 593 -29.53 12.68 -11.99
CA PRO A 593 -29.59 12.70 -13.45
C PRO A 593 -28.24 13.09 -14.05
N VAL A 594 -27.75 12.29 -15.00
CA VAL A 594 -26.48 12.56 -15.68
C VAL A 594 -26.74 13.37 -16.96
N GLY A 595 -26.15 14.56 -17.06
CA GLY A 595 -26.24 15.39 -18.26
C GLY A 595 -25.68 14.71 -19.52
N LEU A 596 -26.13 15.14 -20.70
CA LEU A 596 -25.74 14.53 -21.99
C LEU A 596 -24.23 14.58 -22.24
N VAL A 597 -23.57 15.69 -21.89
CA VAL A 597 -22.12 15.86 -22.05
C VAL A 597 -21.35 14.82 -21.23
N LEU A 598 -21.66 14.69 -19.94
CA LEU A 598 -20.99 13.74 -19.06
C LEU A 598 -21.25 12.28 -19.48
N ARG A 599 -22.47 11.97 -19.95
CA ARG A 599 -22.78 10.65 -20.53
C ARG A 599 -21.90 10.34 -21.74
N SER A 600 -21.73 11.31 -22.64
CA SER A 600 -20.87 11.19 -23.82
C SER A 600 -19.40 11.01 -23.44
N VAL A 601 -18.89 11.79 -22.49
CA VAL A 601 -17.51 11.66 -21.98
C VAL A 601 -17.30 10.27 -21.37
N ARG A 602 -18.19 9.83 -20.46
CA ARG A 602 -18.11 8.48 -19.86
C ARG A 602 -18.13 7.38 -20.93
N ARG A 603 -18.89 7.56 -22.01
CA ARG A 603 -18.95 6.59 -23.13
C ARG A 603 -17.64 6.55 -23.92
N ILE A 604 -17.02 7.70 -24.16
CA ILE A 604 -15.71 7.81 -24.82
C ILE A 604 -14.63 7.15 -23.95
N VAL A 605 -14.57 7.51 -22.66
CA VAL A 605 -13.61 6.94 -21.70
C VAL A 605 -13.74 5.42 -21.63
N ARG A 606 -14.96 4.88 -21.45
CA ARG A 606 -15.20 3.43 -21.48
C ARG A 606 -14.75 2.78 -22.79
N ARG A 607 -14.90 3.46 -23.93
CA ARG A 607 -14.43 2.95 -25.23
C ARG A 607 -12.91 2.91 -25.32
N ILE A 608 -12.22 3.96 -24.85
CA ILE A 608 -10.76 4.03 -24.81
C ILE A 608 -10.19 2.95 -23.89
N LEU A 609 -10.85 2.71 -22.75
CA LEU A 609 -10.41 1.74 -21.74
C LEU A 609 -10.88 0.29 -22.00
N GLY A 610 -11.66 0.05 -23.05
CA GLY A 610 -12.15 -1.29 -23.40
C GLY A 610 -13.37 -1.80 -22.61
N LEU A 611 -13.95 -0.99 -21.71
CA LEU A 611 -15.00 -1.34 -20.74
C LEU A 611 -16.42 -1.31 -21.33
N ARG A 612 -16.75 -2.17 -22.30
CA ARG A 612 -18.17 -2.40 -22.67
C ARG A 612 -18.60 -3.80 -22.25
N PRO A 613 -19.84 -3.99 -21.76
CA PRO A 613 -20.45 -5.30 -21.73
C PRO A 613 -20.53 -5.83 -23.18
N SER A 614 -20.34 -7.13 -23.37
CA SER A 614 -20.80 -7.78 -24.59
C SER A 614 -22.30 -7.58 -24.69
N MET A 615 -22.77 -6.76 -25.63
CA MET A 615 -24.14 -6.92 -26.10
C MET A 615 -24.19 -8.28 -26.79
N ILE A 616 -24.57 -9.33 -26.06
CA ILE A 616 -25.19 -10.47 -26.70
C ILE A 616 -26.43 -9.86 -27.35
N ALA A 617 -26.46 -9.83 -28.68
CA ALA A 617 -27.65 -9.45 -29.40
C ALA A 617 -28.75 -10.39 -28.91
N ALA A 618 -29.79 -9.83 -28.28
CA ALA A 618 -31.02 -10.56 -28.08
C ALA A 618 -31.53 -10.95 -29.47
N SER A 619 -31.43 -12.24 -29.79
CA SER A 619 -32.15 -12.90 -30.87
C SER A 619 -32.92 -14.05 -30.29
#